data_AF-A0A7C6U0V9-F1
#
_entry.id   AF-A0A7C6U0V9-F1
#
_cell.length_a   1.000
_cell.length_b   1.000
_cell.length_c   1.000
_cell.angle_alpha   90.00
_cell.angle_beta   90.00
_cell.angle_gamma   90.00
#
_symmetry.space_group_name_H-M   'P 1'
#
loop_
_entity.id
_entity.type
_entity.pdbx_description
1 polymer ?
#
loop_
_entity_poly.entity_id
_entity_poly.type
_entity_poly.pdbx_seq_one_letter_code
_entity_poly.pdbx_strand_id
1 'polypeptide(L)'
;MPRITAVVGTDAVAEAMRQINPDVVPAYPITPQTAIVETFSEMIANGKVSTHMINVESEHSAMSAAIGASAAGARVMTATASQGLALMWEMLYIASGLRLPLVMANVNRSLSAPINIHCDHSDSMGARDSGWIQLYSENGQEAYDNTLQAVRIAEHPAVMLPVMVLLDGFIISHAIDRVEFLEDDIAKKFVGSFKPDRSLLDPQNPVTFGSFDGLHGYYFEYKRAQQEGMLNAFSVIKEVGKEYGEL
;
A
#
# COMPACT_ATOMS: atom_id res chain seq x y z
N MET A 1 -5.91 -12.82 23.59
CA MET A 1 -4.49 -13.24 23.62
C MET A 1 -4.11 -13.41 22.18
N PRO A 2 -3.02 -12.78 21.72
CA PRO A 2 -2.67 -12.75 20.31
C PRO A 2 -2.62 -14.16 19.70
N ARG A 3 -3.14 -14.28 18.48
CA ARG A 3 -3.31 -15.56 17.81
C ARG A 3 -2.03 -15.91 17.07
N ILE A 4 -1.27 -16.85 17.63
CA ILE A 4 -0.08 -17.41 16.99
C ILE A 4 -0.49 -18.51 16.01
N THR A 5 -0.08 -18.40 14.75
CA THR A 5 -0.37 -19.39 13.71
C THR A 5 0.81 -19.56 12.75
N ALA A 6 0.86 -20.71 12.08
CA ALA A 6 1.79 -20.96 10.98
C ALA A 6 1.10 -20.59 9.67
N VAL A 7 1.61 -19.57 8.97
CA VAL A 7 1.04 -19.05 7.71
C VAL A 7 2.17 -18.61 6.78
N VAL A 8 1.89 -18.49 5.49
CA VAL A 8 2.83 -17.87 4.55
C VAL A 8 2.72 -16.34 4.61
N GLY A 9 3.77 -15.62 4.20
CA GLY A 9 3.79 -14.15 4.27
C GLY A 9 2.66 -13.47 3.49
N THR A 10 2.20 -14.03 2.36
CA THR A 10 1.06 -13.47 1.61
C THR A 10 -0.25 -13.53 2.41
N ASP A 11 -0.48 -14.61 3.16
CA ASP A 11 -1.66 -14.76 4.01
C ASP A 11 -1.58 -13.85 5.24
N ALA A 12 -0.38 -13.61 5.74
CA ALA A 12 -0.14 -12.64 6.80
C ALA A 12 -0.52 -11.22 6.36
N VAL A 13 -0.13 -10.81 5.15
CA VAL A 13 -0.55 -9.53 4.55
C VAL A 13 -2.06 -9.50 4.30
N ALA A 14 -2.65 -10.58 3.77
CA ALA A 14 -4.10 -10.65 3.53
C ALA A 14 -4.91 -10.55 4.84
N GLU A 15 -4.42 -11.13 5.93
CA GLU A 15 -5.03 -10.98 7.26
C GLU A 15 -4.92 -9.54 7.79
N ALA A 16 -3.78 -8.87 7.60
CA ALA A 16 -3.66 -7.44 7.93
C ALA A 16 -4.66 -6.60 7.11
N MET A 17 -4.77 -6.85 5.79
CA MET A 17 -5.77 -6.20 4.94
C MET A 17 -7.19 -6.44 5.44
N ARG A 18 -7.51 -7.65 5.91
CA ARG A 18 -8.81 -7.98 6.51
C ARG A 18 -9.11 -7.16 7.76
N GLN A 19 -8.11 -7.00 8.62
CA GLN A 19 -8.25 -6.22 9.86
C GLN A 19 -8.34 -4.72 9.59
N ILE A 20 -7.62 -4.22 8.59
CA ILE A 20 -7.69 -2.83 8.10
C ILE A 20 -9.07 -2.56 7.48
N ASN A 21 -9.64 -3.54 6.77
CA ASN A 21 -10.89 -3.43 6.00
C ASN A 21 -10.88 -2.19 5.09
N PRO A 22 -9.96 -2.10 4.10
CA PRO A 22 -9.90 -0.96 3.20
C PRO A 22 -11.20 -0.81 2.41
N ASP A 23 -11.52 0.41 1.99
CA ASP A 23 -12.76 0.67 1.26
C ASP A 23 -12.69 0.11 -0.16
N VAL A 24 -11.55 0.27 -0.84
CA VAL A 24 -11.37 -0.15 -2.24
C VAL A 24 -10.05 -0.88 -2.45
N VAL A 25 -10.09 -2.00 -3.18
CA VAL A 25 -8.91 -2.76 -3.61
C VAL A 25 -8.97 -3.05 -5.11
N PRO A 26 -8.35 -2.22 -5.96
CA PRO A 26 -8.15 -2.54 -7.37
C PRO A 26 -6.95 -3.48 -7.51
N ALA A 27 -7.09 -4.55 -8.28
CA ALA A 27 -6.05 -5.57 -8.39
C ALA A 27 -5.99 -6.23 -9.78
N TYR A 28 -4.77 -6.62 -10.16
CA TYR A 28 -4.48 -7.47 -11.31
C TYR A 28 -3.49 -8.56 -10.88
N PRO A 29 -3.71 -9.84 -11.25
CA PRO A 29 -2.91 -10.95 -10.76
C PRO A 29 -1.52 -11.00 -11.43
N ILE A 30 -0.48 -11.13 -10.62
CA ILE A 30 0.90 -11.39 -11.08
C ILE A 30 1.68 -12.19 -10.03
N THR A 31 2.29 -13.31 -10.42
CA THR A 31 3.12 -14.10 -9.48
C THR A 31 4.30 -13.26 -8.97
N PRO A 32 4.69 -13.32 -7.69
CA PRO A 32 4.11 -14.09 -6.58
C PRO A 32 3.04 -13.37 -5.73
N GLN A 33 2.65 -12.13 -6.05
CA GLN A 33 1.69 -11.40 -5.22
C GLN A 33 0.27 -11.99 -5.26
N THR A 34 -0.10 -12.66 -6.36
CA THR A 34 -1.47 -13.16 -6.63
C THR A 34 -2.15 -13.81 -5.42
N ALA A 35 -1.42 -14.58 -4.61
CA ALA A 35 -1.95 -15.21 -3.41
C ALA A 35 -2.57 -14.22 -2.40
N ILE A 36 -2.01 -13.02 -2.24
CA ILE A 36 -2.57 -11.96 -1.37
C ILE A 36 -3.98 -11.61 -1.86
N VAL A 37 -4.10 -11.34 -3.16
CA VAL A 37 -5.34 -10.87 -3.80
C VAL A 37 -6.38 -11.99 -3.83
N GLU A 38 -5.97 -13.23 -4.08
CA GLU A 38 -6.85 -14.41 -4.03
C GLU A 38 -7.39 -14.63 -2.62
N THR A 39 -6.52 -14.77 -1.62
CA THR A 39 -6.91 -14.96 -0.21
C THR A 39 -7.81 -13.83 0.26
N PHE A 40 -7.49 -12.57 -0.05
CA PHE A 40 -8.32 -11.44 0.34
C PHE A 40 -9.68 -11.42 -0.38
N SER A 41 -9.73 -11.81 -1.66
CA SER A 41 -10.99 -11.94 -2.41
C SER A 41 -11.93 -12.98 -1.80
N GLU A 42 -11.38 -14.10 -1.31
CA GLU A 42 -12.16 -15.10 -0.58
C GLU A 42 -12.70 -14.54 0.74
N MET A 43 -11.94 -13.71 1.44
CA MET A 43 -12.42 -13.06 2.67
C MET A 43 -13.57 -12.09 2.39
N ILE A 44 -13.54 -11.36 1.27
CA ILE A 44 -14.65 -10.54 0.79
C ILE A 44 -15.87 -11.42 0.48
N ALA A 45 -15.70 -12.48 -0.31
CA ALA A 45 -16.79 -13.37 -0.69
C ALA A 45 -17.46 -14.05 0.52
N ASN A 46 -16.68 -14.33 1.57
CA ASN A 46 -17.15 -14.87 2.84
C ASN A 46 -17.74 -13.82 3.79
N GLY A 47 -17.84 -12.55 3.39
CA GLY A 47 -18.42 -11.47 4.19
C GLY A 47 -17.59 -11.05 5.40
N LYS A 48 -16.28 -11.34 5.40
CA LYS A 48 -15.37 -10.95 6.50
C LYS A 48 -14.97 -9.46 6.45
N VAL A 49 -15.09 -8.84 5.29
CA VAL A 49 -14.79 -7.43 5.01
C VAL A 49 -15.84 -6.85 4.06
N SER A 50 -15.99 -5.52 4.09
CA SER A 50 -16.94 -4.78 3.26
C SER A 50 -16.29 -4.09 2.05
N THR A 51 -15.03 -4.43 1.77
CA THR A 51 -14.21 -3.84 0.70
C THR A 51 -14.82 -4.01 -0.69
N HIS A 52 -14.78 -2.95 -1.49
CA HIS A 52 -15.08 -3.02 -2.92
C HIS A 52 -13.83 -3.37 -3.72
N MET A 53 -13.77 -4.61 -4.22
CA MET A 53 -12.67 -5.06 -5.06
C MET A 53 -12.94 -4.80 -6.55
N ILE A 54 -11.95 -4.24 -7.24
CA ILE A 54 -12.04 -3.94 -8.68
C ILE A 54 -11.05 -4.83 -9.43
N ASN A 55 -11.56 -5.73 -10.27
CA ASN A 55 -10.72 -6.52 -11.17
C ASN A 55 -10.50 -5.72 -12.45
N VAL A 56 -9.28 -5.24 -12.64
CA VAL A 56 -8.90 -4.42 -13.77
C VAL A 56 -8.24 -5.28 -14.87
N GLU A 57 -7.93 -4.67 -16.01
CA GLU A 57 -7.30 -5.32 -17.16
C GLU A 57 -5.77 -5.29 -17.16
N SER A 58 -5.15 -4.44 -16.34
CA SER A 58 -3.69 -4.38 -16.16
C SER A 58 -3.30 -3.69 -14.86
N GLU A 59 -2.04 -3.82 -14.44
CA GLU A 59 -1.51 -3.14 -13.25
C GLU A 59 -1.49 -1.61 -13.39
N HIS A 60 -1.34 -1.08 -14.61
CA HIS A 60 -1.48 0.36 -14.87
C HIS A 60 -2.88 0.85 -14.45
N SER A 61 -3.90 0.10 -14.84
CA SER A 61 -5.30 0.37 -14.51
C SER A 61 -5.61 0.14 -13.04
N ALA A 62 -4.91 -0.80 -12.38
CA ALA A 62 -5.03 -1.02 -10.94
C ALA A 62 -4.59 0.23 -10.17
N MET A 63 -3.41 0.77 -10.49
CA MET A 63 -2.93 1.99 -9.84
C MET A 63 -3.77 3.22 -10.22
N SER A 64 -4.25 3.31 -11.47
CA SER A 64 -5.17 4.37 -11.90
C SER A 64 -6.48 4.38 -11.11
N ALA A 65 -7.09 3.22 -10.93
CA ALA A 65 -8.29 3.08 -10.09
C ALA A 65 -7.98 3.38 -8.62
N ALA A 66 -6.80 3.00 -8.12
CA ALA A 66 -6.39 3.27 -6.74
C ALA A 66 -6.27 4.78 -6.47
N ILE A 67 -5.63 5.51 -7.39
CA ILE A 67 -5.49 6.97 -7.35
C ILE A 67 -6.86 7.64 -7.35
N GLY A 68 -7.76 7.23 -8.26
CA GLY A 68 -9.12 7.78 -8.32
C GLY A 68 -9.90 7.56 -7.03
N ALA A 69 -9.86 6.35 -6.47
CA ALA A 69 -10.54 6.02 -5.23
C ALA A 69 -9.97 6.78 -4.02
N SER A 70 -8.65 6.91 -3.91
CA SER A 70 -8.02 7.66 -2.82
C SER A 70 -8.28 9.16 -2.92
N ALA A 71 -8.23 9.73 -4.14
CA ALA A 71 -8.63 11.13 -4.36
C ALA A 71 -10.11 11.37 -4.04
N ALA A 72 -10.98 10.38 -4.24
CA ALA A 72 -12.38 10.39 -3.79
C ALA A 72 -12.55 10.19 -2.27
N GLY A 73 -11.46 9.93 -1.55
CA GLY A 73 -11.40 9.88 -0.09
C GLY A 73 -11.58 8.51 0.54
N ALA A 74 -11.50 7.45 -0.26
CA ALA A 74 -11.48 6.08 0.22
C ALA A 74 -10.09 5.71 0.79
N ARG A 75 -10.06 4.81 1.79
CA ARG A 75 -8.85 4.08 2.15
C ARG A 75 -8.61 2.98 1.11
N VAL A 76 -7.46 3.02 0.45
CA VAL A 76 -7.18 2.17 -0.71
C VAL A 76 -5.94 1.32 -0.49
N MET A 77 -6.04 0.04 -0.84
CA MET A 77 -4.90 -0.88 -0.88
C MET A 77 -4.82 -1.59 -2.23
N THR A 78 -3.62 -2.03 -2.62
CA THR A 78 -3.41 -2.89 -3.81
C THR A 78 -2.21 -3.81 -3.58
N ALA A 79 -1.96 -4.70 -4.53
CA ALA A 79 -0.78 -5.56 -4.51
C ALA A 79 -0.26 -5.80 -5.93
N THR A 80 1.07 -5.86 -6.07
CA THR A 80 1.76 -6.02 -7.36
C THR A 80 3.13 -6.71 -7.19
N ALA A 81 3.81 -6.99 -8.30
CA ALA A 81 5.19 -7.50 -8.33
C ALA A 81 5.84 -7.19 -9.69
N SER A 82 7.16 -7.04 -9.74
CA SER A 82 7.94 -7.09 -10.99
C SER A 82 7.38 -6.24 -12.14
N GLN A 83 6.92 -6.87 -13.22
CA GLN A 83 6.39 -6.24 -14.43
C GLN A 83 5.11 -5.47 -14.16
N GLY A 84 4.34 -5.91 -13.17
CA GLY A 84 3.17 -5.18 -12.71
C GLY A 84 3.55 -3.84 -12.10
N LEU A 85 4.57 -3.80 -11.26
CA LEU A 85 5.10 -2.53 -10.72
C LEU A 85 5.66 -1.64 -11.85
N ALA A 86 6.33 -2.24 -12.84
CA ALA A 86 6.83 -1.52 -14.00
C ALA A 86 5.69 -0.90 -14.86
N LEU A 87 4.55 -1.59 -15.00
CA LEU A 87 3.36 -1.05 -15.66
C LEU A 87 2.69 0.06 -14.84
N MET A 88 2.86 0.08 -13.52
CA MET A 88 2.39 1.16 -12.66
C MET A 88 3.30 2.40 -12.67
N TRP A 89 4.48 2.34 -13.30
CA TRP A 89 5.58 3.30 -13.10
C TRP A 89 5.17 4.78 -13.13
N GLU A 90 4.53 5.24 -14.20
CA GLU A 90 4.11 6.65 -14.31
C GLU A 90 3.05 7.02 -13.28
N MET A 91 2.17 6.07 -12.95
CA MET A 91 1.10 6.26 -11.98
C MET A 91 1.65 6.38 -10.56
N LEU A 92 2.79 5.76 -10.25
CA LEU A 92 3.45 5.93 -8.95
C LEU A 92 3.76 7.41 -8.67
N TYR A 93 4.25 8.15 -9.68
CA TYR A 93 4.54 9.58 -9.55
C TYR A 93 3.27 10.42 -9.41
N ILE A 94 2.16 9.99 -10.03
CA ILE A 94 0.87 10.66 -9.88
C ILE A 94 0.35 10.49 -8.46
N ALA A 95 0.34 9.26 -7.92
CA ALA A 95 -0.11 8.98 -6.56
C ALA A 95 0.66 9.81 -5.52
N SER A 96 1.99 9.81 -5.60
CA SER A 96 2.83 10.53 -4.66
C SER A 96 2.80 12.05 -4.88
N GLY A 97 2.72 12.51 -6.13
CA GLY A 97 2.65 13.92 -6.48
C GLY A 97 1.33 14.58 -6.05
N LEU A 98 0.24 13.82 -6.09
CA LEU A 98 -1.08 14.24 -5.58
C LEU A 98 -1.25 14.06 -4.07
N ARG A 99 -0.21 13.60 -3.35
CA ARG A 99 -0.21 13.43 -1.89
C ARG A 99 -1.31 12.46 -1.43
N LEU A 100 -1.52 11.38 -2.18
CA LEU A 100 -2.57 10.40 -1.93
C LEU A 100 -2.05 9.27 -1.03
N PRO A 101 -2.70 8.99 0.12
CA PRO A 101 -2.33 7.88 0.98
C PRO A 101 -2.85 6.56 0.39
N LEU A 102 -1.95 5.78 -0.19
CA LEU A 102 -2.19 4.43 -0.72
C LEU A 102 -1.24 3.44 -0.03
N VAL A 103 -1.70 2.23 0.23
CA VAL A 103 -0.80 1.14 0.68
C VAL A 103 -0.75 0.05 -0.37
N MET A 104 0.46 -0.32 -0.79
CA MET A 104 0.67 -1.38 -1.78
C MET A 104 1.58 -2.46 -1.23
N ALA A 105 1.11 -3.70 -1.19
CA ALA A 105 2.00 -4.84 -1.00
C ALA A 105 2.73 -5.13 -2.32
N ASN A 106 4.02 -4.86 -2.40
CA ASN A 106 4.84 -5.24 -3.55
C ASN A 106 5.69 -6.45 -3.19
N VAL A 107 5.35 -7.61 -3.73
CA VAL A 107 6.11 -8.83 -3.51
C VAL A 107 7.25 -8.86 -4.54
N ASN A 108 8.44 -8.49 -4.08
CA ASN A 108 9.63 -8.28 -4.89
C ASN A 108 9.96 -9.49 -5.75
N ARG A 109 10.14 -9.23 -7.04
CA ARG A 109 10.45 -10.22 -8.07
C ARG A 109 11.29 -9.58 -9.18
N SER A 110 12.20 -10.37 -9.75
CA SER A 110 13.00 -9.99 -10.93
C SER A 110 12.19 -9.41 -12.09
N LEU A 111 12.67 -8.30 -12.65
CA LEU A 111 12.26 -7.83 -13.97
C LEU A 111 12.74 -8.80 -15.07
N SER A 112 12.02 -8.87 -16.20
CA SER A 112 12.31 -9.82 -17.29
C SER A 112 13.57 -9.47 -18.09
N ALA A 113 13.92 -10.39 -19.00
CA ALA A 113 15.17 -10.52 -19.77
C ALA A 113 16.35 -11.17 -18.98
N PRO A 114 16.25 -12.47 -18.63
CA PRO A 114 15.15 -13.41 -18.92
C PRO A 114 14.00 -13.30 -17.89
N ILE A 115 12.84 -13.90 -18.20
CA ILE A 115 11.75 -13.98 -17.21
C ILE A 115 12.22 -14.78 -16.00
N ASN A 116 12.05 -14.21 -14.82
CA ASN A 116 12.30 -14.87 -13.54
C ASN A 116 11.17 -14.51 -12.57
N ILE A 117 10.61 -15.52 -11.92
CA ILE A 117 9.53 -15.37 -10.94
C ILE A 117 10.06 -15.23 -9.51
N HIS A 118 11.34 -15.54 -9.28
CA HIS A 118 11.98 -15.48 -7.98
C HIS A 118 12.36 -14.06 -7.55
N CYS A 119 12.71 -13.93 -6.27
CA CYS A 119 13.08 -12.66 -5.68
C CYS A 119 14.34 -12.07 -6.30
N ASP A 120 14.24 -10.80 -6.67
CA ASP A 120 15.27 -9.78 -6.46
C ASP A 120 14.54 -8.46 -6.19
N HIS A 121 15.28 -7.38 -5.92
CA HIS A 121 14.67 -6.08 -5.62
C HIS A 121 14.64 -5.12 -6.82
N SER A 122 14.89 -5.58 -8.04
CA SER A 122 15.00 -4.73 -9.24
C SER A 122 13.75 -3.91 -9.53
N ASP A 123 12.57 -4.43 -9.16
CA ASP A 123 11.30 -3.74 -9.27
C ASP A 123 11.18 -2.54 -8.30
N SER A 124 11.21 -2.79 -6.99
CA SER A 124 11.13 -1.75 -5.95
C SER A 124 12.27 -0.75 -6.01
N MET A 125 13.49 -1.22 -6.31
CA MET A 125 14.68 -0.37 -6.48
C MET A 125 14.57 0.47 -7.74
N GLY A 126 13.90 -0.03 -8.77
CA GLY A 126 13.43 0.82 -9.87
C GLY A 126 12.60 1.96 -9.29
N ALA A 127 11.56 1.65 -8.53
CA ALA A 127 10.57 2.62 -8.05
C ALA A 127 11.04 3.56 -6.93
N ARG A 128 12.31 3.50 -6.50
CA ARG A 128 12.83 4.27 -5.35
C ARG A 128 12.62 5.79 -5.47
N ASP A 129 12.71 6.33 -6.68
CA ASP A 129 12.63 7.77 -6.96
C ASP A 129 11.19 8.26 -7.22
N SER A 130 10.20 7.37 -7.09
CA SER A 130 8.78 7.66 -7.34
C SER A 130 8.07 8.43 -6.22
N GLY A 131 8.76 8.72 -5.11
CA GLY A 131 8.17 9.42 -3.95
C GLY A 131 7.27 8.55 -3.07
N TRP A 132 7.40 7.23 -3.17
CA TRP A 132 6.77 6.26 -2.28
C TRP A 132 7.69 5.91 -1.11
N ILE A 133 7.11 5.77 0.08
CA ILE A 133 7.82 5.24 1.25
C ILE A 133 7.91 3.73 1.07
N GLN A 134 9.09 3.14 1.25
CA GLN A 134 9.30 1.70 1.09
C GLN A 134 9.65 1.06 2.43
N LEU A 135 8.82 0.13 2.89
CA LEU A 135 9.01 -0.64 4.12
C LEU A 135 9.40 -2.08 3.73
N TYR A 136 10.67 -2.43 3.93
CA TYR A 136 11.18 -3.79 3.70
C TYR A 136 10.91 -4.66 4.90
N SER A 137 10.30 -5.82 4.67
CA SER A 137 10.01 -6.81 5.71
C SER A 137 11.06 -7.91 5.69
N GLU A 138 11.59 -8.30 6.84
CA GLU A 138 12.58 -9.38 6.96
C GLU A 138 11.91 -10.77 6.99
N ASN A 139 10.65 -10.85 7.42
CA ASN A 139 9.92 -12.11 7.62
C ASN A 139 8.39 -11.93 7.54
N GLY A 140 7.63 -13.01 7.75
CA GLY A 140 6.16 -12.99 7.66
C GLY A 140 5.50 -12.14 8.75
N GLN A 141 6.10 -12.06 9.95
CA GLN A 141 5.63 -11.21 11.04
C GLN A 141 5.76 -9.72 10.66
N GLU A 142 6.93 -9.31 10.19
CA GLU A 142 7.15 -7.93 9.77
C GLU A 142 6.28 -7.54 8.58
N ALA A 143 5.97 -8.47 7.67
CA ALA A 143 5.05 -8.18 6.57
C ALA A 143 3.63 -7.86 7.07
N TYR A 144 3.15 -8.58 8.08
CA TYR A 144 1.89 -8.28 8.77
C TYR A 144 1.96 -6.93 9.51
N ASP A 145 2.99 -6.74 10.32
CA ASP A 145 3.17 -5.54 11.15
C ASP A 145 3.31 -4.28 10.29
N ASN A 146 4.15 -4.34 9.24
CA ASN A 146 4.36 -3.24 8.31
C ASN A 146 3.09 -2.90 7.54
N THR A 147 2.24 -3.88 7.23
CA THR A 147 0.95 -3.62 6.55
C THR A 147 0.01 -2.79 7.42
N LEU A 148 -0.08 -3.08 8.71
CA LEU A 148 -0.88 -2.27 9.65
C LEU A 148 -0.28 -0.87 9.84
N GLN A 149 1.03 -0.79 10.06
CA GLN A 149 1.74 0.48 10.26
C GLN A 149 1.70 1.38 9.01
N ALA A 150 1.77 0.79 7.81
CA ALA A 150 1.78 1.51 6.53
C ALA A 150 0.54 2.41 6.37
N VAL A 151 -0.63 1.96 6.83
CA VAL A 151 -1.86 2.78 6.76
C VAL A 151 -1.71 4.03 7.63
N ARG A 152 -1.28 3.88 8.88
CA ARG A 152 -1.05 5.00 9.81
C ARG A 152 0.03 5.96 9.31
N ILE A 153 1.09 5.44 8.70
CA ILE A 153 2.17 6.25 8.12
C ILE A 153 1.66 7.03 6.90
N ALA A 154 0.97 6.35 5.97
CA ALA A 154 0.48 6.95 4.73
C ALA A 154 -0.51 8.09 5.03
N GLU A 155 -1.46 7.82 5.92
CA GLU A 155 -2.57 8.72 6.27
C GLU A 155 -2.19 9.81 7.28
N HIS A 156 -0.96 9.79 7.81
CA HIS A 156 -0.55 10.80 8.77
C HIS A 156 -0.55 12.19 8.11
N PRO A 157 -1.18 13.23 8.71
CA PRO A 157 -1.33 14.54 8.07
C PRO A 157 -0.01 15.22 7.67
N ALA A 158 1.06 14.98 8.44
CA ALA A 158 2.40 15.47 8.11
C ALA A 158 3.08 14.70 6.95
N VAL A 159 2.61 13.50 6.64
CA VAL A 159 3.20 12.59 5.64
C VAL A 159 2.39 12.60 4.36
N MET A 160 1.13 12.15 4.36
CA MET A 160 0.24 12.11 3.18
C MET A 160 0.97 11.64 1.90
N LEU A 161 1.61 10.48 1.98
CA LEU A 161 2.34 9.84 0.89
C LEU A 161 1.96 8.37 0.79
N PRO A 162 2.04 7.77 -0.41
CA PRO A 162 1.79 6.36 -0.57
C PRO A 162 2.97 5.52 -0.04
N VAL A 163 2.66 4.32 0.44
CA VAL A 163 3.59 3.40 1.10
C VAL A 163 3.57 2.04 0.38
N MET A 164 4.77 1.50 0.10
CA MET A 164 4.97 0.13 -0.34
C MET A 164 5.40 -0.73 0.84
N VAL A 165 4.69 -1.83 1.08
CA VAL A 165 5.15 -2.90 1.98
C VAL A 165 5.79 -3.98 1.11
N LEU A 166 7.07 -4.21 1.33
CA LEU A 166 7.91 -5.03 0.47
C LEU A 166 8.16 -6.39 1.13
N LEU A 167 7.99 -7.44 0.32
CA LEU A 167 8.20 -8.84 0.70
C LEU A 167 9.07 -9.52 -0.35
N ASP A 168 10.03 -10.33 0.08
CA ASP A 168 10.82 -11.13 -0.85
C ASP A 168 9.99 -12.26 -1.49
N GLY A 169 9.96 -12.27 -2.82
CA GLY A 169 9.26 -13.28 -3.62
C GLY A 169 9.73 -14.70 -3.34
N PHE A 170 8.80 -15.61 -3.06
CA PHE A 170 8.99 -16.98 -2.60
C PHE A 170 9.69 -17.15 -1.23
N ILE A 171 10.64 -16.29 -0.86
CA ILE A 171 11.40 -16.38 0.39
C ILE A 171 10.53 -16.01 1.60
N ILE A 172 9.84 -14.86 1.54
CA ILE A 172 8.96 -14.41 2.63
C ILE A 172 7.50 -14.65 2.26
N SER A 173 7.15 -14.36 1.01
CA SER A 173 5.76 -14.48 0.55
C SER A 173 5.20 -15.90 0.64
N HIS A 174 6.00 -16.94 0.36
CA HIS A 174 5.52 -18.33 0.27
C HIS A 174 6.16 -19.29 1.28
N ALA A 175 7.15 -18.85 2.06
CA ALA A 175 7.65 -19.64 3.17
C ALA A 175 6.66 -19.58 4.34
N ILE A 176 6.41 -20.72 4.98
CA ILE A 176 5.61 -20.78 6.20
C ILE A 176 6.45 -20.20 7.33
N ASP A 177 5.88 -19.26 8.07
CA ASP A 177 6.47 -18.62 9.23
C ASP A 177 5.50 -18.64 10.41
N ARG A 178 6.03 -18.46 11.62
CA ARG A 178 5.23 -18.29 12.84
C ARG A 178 4.86 -16.82 12.95
N VAL A 179 3.60 -16.50 12.69
CA VAL A 179 3.06 -15.14 12.82
C VAL A 179 2.12 -15.04 14.01
N GLU A 180 2.26 -13.97 14.77
CA GLU A 180 1.44 -13.57 15.88
C GLU A 180 0.53 -12.41 15.43
N PHE A 181 -0.74 -12.72 15.22
CA PHE A 181 -1.73 -11.72 14.82
C PHE A 181 -2.29 -11.00 16.04
N LEU A 182 -2.41 -9.67 15.94
CA LEU A 182 -3.19 -8.88 16.87
C LEU A 182 -4.66 -9.30 16.84
N GLU A 183 -5.34 -9.10 17.96
CA GLU A 183 -6.80 -9.20 18.01
C GLU A 183 -7.43 -8.13 17.09
N ASP A 184 -8.55 -8.47 16.44
CA ASP A 184 -9.21 -7.59 15.48
C ASP A 184 -9.51 -6.20 16.04
N ASP A 185 -9.96 -6.13 17.28
CA ASP A 185 -10.34 -4.88 17.94
C ASP A 185 -9.11 -3.99 18.19
N ILE A 186 -7.97 -4.61 18.50
CA ILE A 186 -6.69 -3.93 18.72
C ILE A 186 -6.16 -3.39 17.40
N ALA A 187 -6.13 -4.23 16.35
CA ALA A 187 -5.69 -3.83 15.01
C ALA A 187 -6.56 -2.70 14.44
N LYS A 188 -7.89 -2.81 14.54
CA LYS A 188 -8.83 -1.77 14.10
C LYS A 188 -8.64 -0.47 14.86
N LYS A 189 -8.43 -0.54 16.18
CA LYS A 189 -8.17 0.65 17.01
C LYS A 189 -6.84 1.31 16.66
N PHE A 190 -5.80 0.52 16.40
CA PHE A 190 -4.50 1.02 15.99
C PHE A 190 -4.57 1.74 14.64
N VAL A 191 -5.18 1.11 13.63
CA VAL A 191 -5.34 1.67 12.29
C VAL A 191 -6.22 2.92 12.30
N GLY A 192 -7.31 2.89 13.07
CA GLY A 192 -8.24 4.01 13.22
C GLY A 192 -9.06 4.32 11.97
N SER A 193 -9.81 5.41 12.03
CA SER A 193 -10.62 5.91 10.91
C SER A 193 -9.84 6.90 10.05
N PHE A 194 -10.00 6.80 8.74
CA PHE A 194 -9.48 7.79 7.80
C PHE A 194 -10.58 8.78 7.40
N LYS A 195 -10.25 10.06 7.44
CA LYS A 195 -11.06 11.11 6.82
C LYS A 195 -10.10 12.11 6.18
N PRO A 196 -10.02 12.19 4.84
CA PRO A 196 -9.14 13.15 4.20
C PRO A 196 -9.66 14.58 4.42
N ASP A 197 -8.74 15.53 4.50
CA ASP A 197 -9.08 16.96 4.57
C ASP A 197 -9.79 17.46 3.30
N ARG A 198 -9.48 16.85 2.16
CA ARG A 198 -10.00 17.19 0.84
C ARG A 198 -10.32 15.90 0.07
N SER A 199 -11.50 15.86 -0.54
CA SER A 199 -11.94 14.74 -1.37
C SER A 199 -12.58 15.26 -2.66
N LEU A 200 -12.35 14.55 -3.76
CA LEU A 200 -12.99 14.78 -5.05
C LEU A 200 -14.52 14.67 -4.97
N LEU A 201 -15.05 13.87 -4.04
CA LEU A 201 -16.49 13.64 -3.86
C LEU A 201 -17.08 14.47 -2.71
N ASP A 202 -16.50 15.63 -2.40
CA ASP A 202 -17.13 16.64 -1.53
C ASP A 202 -17.72 17.79 -2.37
N PRO A 203 -19.05 17.79 -2.65
CA PRO A 203 -19.69 18.88 -3.40
C PRO A 203 -19.73 20.21 -2.65
N GLN A 204 -19.57 20.20 -1.32
CA GLN A 204 -19.60 21.42 -0.50
C GLN A 204 -18.26 22.16 -0.55
N ASN A 205 -17.15 21.41 -0.68
CA ASN A 205 -15.80 21.95 -0.80
C ASN A 205 -15.11 21.37 -2.04
N PRO A 206 -15.51 21.80 -3.26
CA PRO A 206 -14.98 21.22 -4.49
C PRO A 206 -13.48 21.50 -4.63
N VAL A 207 -12.75 20.48 -5.05
CA VAL A 207 -11.30 20.52 -5.27
C VAL A 207 -10.93 19.98 -6.64
N THR A 208 -9.80 20.44 -7.17
CA THR A 208 -9.21 19.92 -8.41
C THR A 208 -7.94 19.17 -8.09
N PHE A 209 -7.82 17.95 -8.63
CA PHE A 209 -6.60 17.15 -8.59
C PHE A 209 -5.98 17.08 -9.98
N GLY A 210 -4.64 17.09 -10.07
CA GLY A 210 -3.93 16.86 -11.33
C GLY A 210 -4.13 17.92 -12.40
N SER A 211 -4.40 19.17 -12.00
CA SER A 211 -4.52 20.28 -12.96
C SER A 211 -3.21 20.51 -13.72
N PHE A 212 -3.32 20.99 -14.96
CA PHE A 212 -2.18 21.53 -15.68
C PHE A 212 -1.61 22.74 -14.91
N ASP A 213 -0.34 22.65 -14.51
CA ASP A 213 0.32 23.67 -13.69
C ASP A 213 0.57 25.00 -14.46
N GLY A 214 0.42 24.99 -15.79
CA GLY A 214 0.66 26.17 -16.61
C GLY A 214 2.11 26.31 -17.05
N LEU A 215 2.35 27.23 -17.99
CA LEU A 215 3.70 27.63 -18.38
C LEU A 215 4.17 28.67 -17.35
N HIS A 216 5.11 28.30 -16.47
CA HIS A 216 5.55 29.04 -15.27
C HIS A 216 4.70 28.86 -14.00
N GLY A 217 4.10 27.69 -13.82
CA GLY A 217 3.39 27.34 -12.58
C GLY A 217 4.29 27.08 -11.37
N TYR A 218 3.71 26.43 -10.37
CA TYR A 218 4.32 26.16 -9.06
C TYR A 218 4.84 24.72 -8.93
N TYR A 219 5.29 24.13 -10.04
CA TYR A 219 5.78 22.75 -10.08
C TYR A 219 6.86 22.47 -9.02
N PHE A 220 7.77 23.42 -8.83
CA PHE A 220 8.84 23.29 -7.85
C PHE A 220 8.29 23.21 -6.42
N GLU A 221 7.30 24.03 -6.09
CA GLU A 221 6.63 24.06 -4.79
C GLU A 221 5.86 22.76 -4.53
N TYR A 222 5.21 22.16 -5.53
CA TYR A 222 4.58 20.85 -5.37
C TYR A 222 5.61 19.77 -5.04
N LYS A 223 6.74 19.74 -5.75
CA LYS A 223 7.85 18.80 -5.45
C LYS A 223 8.47 19.07 -4.08
N ARG A 224 8.55 20.33 -3.66
CA ARG A 224 9.01 20.70 -2.32
C ARG A 224 8.06 20.18 -1.24
N ALA A 225 6.75 20.37 -1.40
CA ALA A 225 5.75 19.85 -0.46
C ALA A 225 5.77 18.31 -0.38
N GLN A 226 5.95 17.64 -1.52
CA GLN A 226 6.15 16.19 -1.54
C GLN A 226 7.40 15.77 -0.74
N GLN A 227 8.52 16.47 -0.94
CA GLN A 227 9.76 16.19 -0.21
C GLN A 227 9.62 16.44 1.29
N GLU A 228 8.87 17.45 1.70
CA GLU A 228 8.60 17.73 3.12
C GLU A 228 7.84 16.57 3.78
N GLY A 229 6.84 16.01 3.11
CA GLY A 229 6.17 14.80 3.61
C GLY A 229 7.10 13.59 3.73
N MET A 230 8.02 13.42 2.77
CA MET A 230 9.02 12.35 2.84
C MET A 230 10.00 12.54 4.01
N LEU A 231 10.43 13.78 4.27
CA LEU A 231 11.28 14.08 5.42
C LEU A 231 10.54 13.86 6.75
N ASN A 232 9.26 14.24 6.82
CA ASN A 232 8.42 14.01 7.99
C ASN A 232 8.22 12.51 8.27
N ALA A 233 8.17 11.68 7.23
CA ALA A 233 7.97 10.24 7.35
C ALA A 233 9.00 9.57 8.27
N PHE A 234 10.26 10.02 8.29
CA PHE A 234 11.29 9.45 9.19
C PHE A 234 10.91 9.56 10.68
N SER A 235 10.26 10.65 11.07
CA SER A 235 9.80 10.83 12.46
C SER A 235 8.53 10.04 12.73
N VAL A 236 7.58 10.08 11.80
CA VAL A 236 6.28 9.40 11.92
C VAL A 236 6.44 7.88 11.93
N ILE A 237 7.32 7.30 11.12
CA ILE A 237 7.61 5.86 11.12
C ILE A 237 8.10 5.41 12.51
N LYS A 238 8.95 6.20 13.17
CA LYS A 238 9.45 5.88 14.52
C LYS A 238 8.36 5.98 15.58
N GLU A 239 7.50 6.98 15.48
CA GLU A 239 6.37 7.16 16.39
C GLU A 239 5.35 6.03 16.25
N VAL A 240 4.91 5.76 15.01
CA VAL A 240 3.98 4.68 14.68
C VAL A 240 4.55 3.32 15.08
N GLY A 241 5.83 3.06 14.81
CA GLY A 241 6.49 1.82 15.22
C GLY A 241 6.60 1.66 16.74
N LYS A 242 6.79 2.77 17.48
CA LYS A 242 6.78 2.73 18.94
C LYS A 242 5.38 2.43 19.48
N GLU A 243 4.35 3.10 18.96
CA GLU A 243 2.95 2.82 19.32
C GLU A 243 2.57 1.37 19.03
N TYR A 244 3.01 0.84 17.87
CA TYR A 244 2.75 -0.54 17.49
C TYR A 244 3.45 -1.53 18.42
N GLY A 245 4.70 -1.27 18.81
CA GLY A 245 5.46 -2.13 19.71
C GLY A 245 4.94 -2.18 21.15
N GLU A 246 3.98 -1.34 21.52
CA GLU A 246 3.29 -1.37 22.82
C GLU A 246 2.04 -2.26 22.83
N LEU A 247 1.64 -2.82 21.67
CA LEU A 247 0.43 -3.64 21.48
C LEU A 247 0.63 -5.13 21.81
#